data_AF-A0A9P3AYN7-F1
#
_entry.id   AF-A0A9P3AYN7-F1
#
_cell.length_a   1.000
_cell.length_b   1.000
_cell.length_c   1.000
_cell.angle_alpha   90.00
_cell.angle_beta   90.00
_cell.angle_gamma   90.00
#
_symmetry.space_group_name_H-M   'P 1'
#
loop_
_entity.id
_entity.type
_entity.pdbx_description
1 polymer ?
#
loop_
_entity_poly.entity_id
_entity_poly.type
_entity_poly.pdbx_seq_one_letter_code
_entity_poly.pdbx_strand_id
1 'polypeptide(L)'
;MNSASSPSPSVSPVTLPFTPEAVIQVLKWGAHPERSPHSHKQIAEWCDRFWCQYIDVDAPPEIERLLPILTDVETQWDLYLANTYQIEELRSRSFEDEHLPVEWFQDWLSKAKAYQRAFRRRNGGRV
;
A
#
# COMPACT_ATOMS: atom_id res chain seq x y z
N MET A 1 -23.74 -11.39 -34.68
CA MET A 1 -22.44 -10.82 -34.31
C MET A 1 -22.54 -10.40 -32.86
N ASN A 2 -22.11 -11.26 -31.93
CA ASN A 2 -22.13 -10.95 -30.51
C ASN A 2 -20.72 -10.53 -30.12
N SER A 3 -20.50 -9.23 -30.01
CA SER A 3 -19.29 -8.69 -29.42
C SER A 3 -19.36 -8.95 -27.92
N ALA A 4 -18.56 -9.90 -27.44
CA ALA A 4 -18.30 -10.04 -26.01
C ALA A 4 -17.56 -8.79 -25.54
N SER A 5 -18.23 -7.95 -24.75
CA SER A 5 -17.58 -6.88 -24.02
C SER A 5 -16.60 -7.51 -23.02
N SER A 6 -15.31 -7.26 -23.23
CA SER A 6 -14.27 -7.57 -22.24
C SER A 6 -14.65 -6.89 -20.91
N PRO A 7 -14.49 -7.55 -19.75
CA PRO A 7 -14.71 -6.90 -18.48
C PRO A 7 -13.67 -5.79 -18.29
N SER A 8 -14.13 -4.57 -18.07
CA SER A 8 -13.30 -3.47 -17.58
C SER A 8 -12.53 -3.93 -16.33
N PRO A 9 -11.26 -3.52 -16.13
CA PRO A 9 -10.54 -3.85 -14.89
C PRO A 9 -11.35 -3.30 -13.72
N SER A 10 -11.85 -4.20 -12.88
CA SER A 10 -12.69 -3.87 -11.74
C SER A 10 -11.92 -3.00 -10.76
N VAL A 11 -12.38 -1.76 -10.57
CA VAL A 11 -11.84 -0.69 -9.69
C VAL A 11 -12.05 -1.01 -8.20
N SER A 12 -11.93 -2.27 -7.80
CA SER A 12 -12.28 -2.70 -6.46
C SER A 12 -11.17 -2.36 -5.46
N PRO A 13 -11.51 -1.74 -4.31
CA PRO A 13 -10.51 -1.40 -3.31
C PRO A 13 -9.83 -2.67 -2.77
N VAL A 14 -8.60 -2.54 -2.29
CA VAL A 14 -7.93 -3.62 -1.56
C VAL A 14 -8.74 -3.94 -0.29
N THR A 15 -9.18 -5.20 -0.15
CA THR A 15 -9.99 -5.67 0.98
C THR A 15 -9.21 -6.56 1.95
N LEU A 16 -7.87 -6.58 1.87
CA LEU A 16 -7.05 -7.34 2.80
C LEU A 16 -7.22 -6.81 4.24
N PRO A 17 -7.22 -7.70 5.25
CA PRO A 17 -7.30 -7.29 6.65
C PRO A 17 -6.04 -6.55 7.07
N PHE A 18 -6.21 -5.59 7.98
CA PHE A 18 -5.13 -4.77 8.54
C PHE A 18 -4.22 -5.58 9.47
N THR A 19 -3.22 -6.24 8.87
CA THR A 19 -2.28 -7.16 9.52
C THR A 19 -0.87 -6.98 8.98
N PRO A 20 0.19 -7.34 9.73
CA PRO A 20 1.57 -7.29 9.24
C PRO A 20 1.77 -8.05 7.92
N GLU A 21 1.17 -9.24 7.80
CA GLU A 21 1.24 -10.09 6.61
C GLU A 21 0.60 -9.40 5.40
N ALA A 22 -0.52 -8.70 5.59
CA ALA A 22 -1.15 -7.93 4.54
C ALA A 22 -0.28 -6.75 4.08
N VAL A 23 0.41 -6.04 5.00
CA VAL A 23 1.38 -4.99 4.63
C VAL A 23 2.45 -5.54 3.69
N ILE A 24 3.01 -6.70 4.02
CA ILE A 24 3.99 -7.37 3.15
C ILE A 24 3.39 -7.70 1.78
N GLN A 25 2.13 -8.12 1.74
CA GLN A 25 1.46 -8.47 0.50
C GLN A 25 1.21 -7.25 -0.39
N VAL A 26 0.69 -6.15 0.14
CA VAL A 26 0.44 -4.93 -0.65
C VAL A 26 1.74 -4.29 -1.13
N LEU A 27 2.80 -4.31 -0.33
CA LEU A 27 4.10 -3.80 -0.75
C LEU A 27 4.74 -4.68 -1.83
N LYS A 28 4.51 -6.00 -1.82
CA LYS A 28 4.93 -6.88 -2.92
C LYS A 28 4.22 -6.56 -4.23
N TRP A 29 2.93 -6.23 -4.16
CA TRP A 29 2.14 -5.80 -5.30
C TRP A 29 2.69 -4.50 -5.90
N GLY A 30 2.95 -3.48 -5.08
CA GLY A 30 3.57 -2.24 -5.56
C GLY A 30 5.01 -2.42 -6.08
N ALA A 31 5.74 -3.42 -5.56
CA ALA A 31 7.06 -3.77 -6.06
C ALA A 31 7.05 -4.53 -7.41
N HIS A 32 5.88 -5.02 -7.85
CA HIS A 32 5.71 -5.79 -9.10
C HIS A 32 4.36 -5.41 -9.75
N PRO A 33 4.20 -4.16 -10.21
CA PRO A 33 2.93 -3.65 -10.72
C PRO A 33 2.37 -4.50 -11.88
N GLU A 34 3.24 -5.10 -12.69
CA GLU A 34 2.84 -5.94 -13.83
C GLU A 34 2.18 -7.27 -13.43
N ARG A 35 2.31 -7.66 -12.15
CA ARG A 35 1.70 -8.87 -11.56
C ARG A 35 0.70 -8.52 -10.47
N SER A 36 0.48 -7.23 -10.24
CA SER A 36 -0.38 -6.74 -9.18
C SER A 36 -1.84 -6.80 -9.61
N PRO A 37 -2.76 -7.27 -8.76
CA PRO A 37 -4.19 -7.11 -8.98
C PRO A 37 -4.69 -5.68 -8.66
N HIS A 38 -3.82 -4.81 -8.13
CA HIS A 38 -4.17 -3.47 -7.64
C HIS A 38 -3.20 -2.39 -8.14
N SER A 39 -3.73 -1.19 -8.39
CA SER A 39 -2.93 -0.02 -8.73
C SER A 39 -2.11 0.50 -7.53
N HIS A 40 -1.09 1.32 -7.80
CA HIS A 40 -0.34 1.99 -6.73
C HIS A 40 -1.24 2.92 -5.92
N LYS A 41 -2.23 3.54 -6.56
CA LYS A 41 -3.29 4.30 -5.90
C LYS A 41 -4.05 3.46 -4.88
N GLN A 42 -4.60 2.31 -5.30
CA GLN A 42 -5.37 1.43 -4.42
C GLN A 42 -4.53 0.90 -3.25
N ILE A 43 -3.23 0.69 -3.46
CA ILE A 43 -2.28 0.33 -2.41
C ILE A 43 -2.09 1.49 -1.42
N ALA A 44 -1.87 2.72 -1.91
CA ALA A 44 -1.73 3.91 -1.09
C ALA A 44 -3.00 4.18 -0.25
N GLU A 45 -4.19 4.10 -0.87
CA GLU A 45 -5.48 4.22 -0.17
C GLU A 45 -5.68 3.11 0.88
N TRP A 46 -5.18 1.90 0.66
CA TRP A 46 -5.23 0.85 1.67
C TRP A 46 -4.29 1.13 2.84
N CYS A 47 -3.08 1.62 2.56
CA CYS A 47 -2.15 2.08 3.59
C CYS A 47 -2.77 3.21 4.41
N ASP A 48 -3.40 4.18 3.74
CA ASP A 48 -4.14 5.29 4.36
C ASP A 48 -5.17 4.80 5.38
N ARG A 49 -6.11 3.98 4.91
CA ARG A 49 -7.17 3.43 5.77
C ARG A 49 -6.62 2.63 6.96
N PHE A 50 -5.47 1.97 6.80
CA PHE A 50 -4.83 1.20 7.86
C PHE A 50 -4.21 2.12 8.92
N TRP A 51 -3.30 3.02 8.52
CA TRP A 51 -2.64 3.87 9.51
C TRP A 51 -3.62 4.82 10.20
N CYS A 52 -4.69 5.25 9.50
CA CYS A 52 -5.79 6.04 10.06
C CYS A 52 -6.51 5.34 11.24
N GLN A 53 -6.47 4.01 11.36
CA GLN A 53 -7.04 3.31 12.53
C GLN A 53 -6.33 3.66 13.84
N TYR A 54 -5.13 4.24 13.77
CA TYR A 54 -4.24 4.49 14.92
C TYR A 54 -3.87 5.96 15.07
N ILE A 55 -4.64 6.89 14.50
CA ILE A 55 -4.44 8.34 14.70
C ILE A 55 -4.68 8.72 16.17
N ASP A 56 -5.76 8.20 16.75
CA ASP A 56 -6.22 8.57 18.09
C ASP A 56 -6.01 7.46 19.14
N VAL A 57 -5.45 6.31 18.74
CA VAL A 57 -5.28 5.14 19.60
C VAL A 57 -3.92 4.49 19.40
N ASP A 58 -3.35 3.96 20.48
CA ASP A 58 -2.07 3.27 20.43
C ASP A 58 -2.17 1.97 19.61
N ALA A 59 -1.27 1.82 18.64
CA ALA A 59 -1.13 0.60 17.89
C ALA A 59 -0.47 -0.51 18.72
N PRO A 60 -0.87 -1.78 18.56
CA PRO A 60 -0.13 -2.87 19.16
C PRO A 60 1.32 -2.90 18.63
N PRO A 61 2.31 -3.39 19.40
CA PRO A 61 3.74 -3.27 19.04
C PRO A 61 4.14 -3.88 17.69
N GLU A 62 3.36 -4.85 17.20
CA GLU A 62 3.57 -5.45 15.87
C GLU A 62 3.14 -4.54 14.71
N ILE A 63 2.16 -3.65 14.94
CA ILE A 63 1.66 -2.67 13.98
C ILE A 63 2.38 -1.33 14.13
N GLU A 64 2.70 -0.91 15.35
CA GLU A 64 3.38 0.37 15.64
C GLU A 64 4.63 0.56 14.76
N ARG A 65 5.42 -0.50 14.58
CA ARG A 65 6.63 -0.47 13.74
C ARG A 65 6.36 -0.37 12.24
N LEU A 66 5.16 -0.68 11.80
CA LEU A 66 4.73 -0.59 10.41
C LEU A 66 4.08 0.76 10.09
N LEU A 67 3.57 1.50 11.07
CA LEU A 67 2.93 2.81 10.85
C LEU A 67 3.81 3.77 10.03
N PRO A 68 5.11 3.95 10.33
CA PRO A 68 5.94 4.86 9.53
C PRO A 68 6.08 4.44 8.06
N ILE A 69 5.94 3.15 7.75
CA ILE A 69 5.97 2.65 6.37
C ILE A 69 4.62 2.94 5.69
N LEU A 70 3.52 2.68 6.38
CA LEU A 70 2.16 2.93 5.85
C LEU A 70 1.94 4.41 5.54
N THR A 71 2.35 5.29 6.46
CA THR A 71 2.27 6.74 6.26
C THR A 71 3.19 7.20 5.14
N ASP A 72 4.41 6.66 5.04
CA ASP A 72 5.33 7.06 3.97
C ASP A 72 4.80 6.67 2.59
N VAL A 73 4.18 5.49 2.43
CA VAL A 73 3.54 5.09 1.16
C VAL A 73 2.45 6.08 0.74
N GLU A 74 1.55 6.42 1.67
CA GLU A 74 0.45 7.37 1.43
C GLU A 74 0.99 8.78 1.13
N THR A 75 1.92 9.27 1.94
CA THR A 75 2.45 10.63 1.79
C THR A 75 3.25 10.76 0.49
N GLN A 76 4.02 9.74 0.11
CA GLN A 76 4.74 9.74 -1.16
C GLN A 76 3.80 9.69 -2.37
N TRP A 77 2.66 9.02 -2.26
CA TRP A 77 1.63 9.04 -3.30
C TRP A 77 1.09 10.45 -3.51
N ASP A 78 0.68 11.12 -2.44
CA ASP A 78 0.16 12.48 -2.49
C ASP A 78 1.20 13.48 -3.01
N LEU A 79 2.44 13.39 -2.52
CA LEU A 79 3.53 14.23 -2.99
C LEU A 79 3.85 14.00 -4.46
N TYR A 80 3.84 12.74 -4.93
CA TYR A 80 4.06 12.43 -6.34
C TYR A 80 3.01 13.08 -7.23
N LEU A 81 1.73 12.94 -6.86
CA LEU A 81 0.63 13.55 -7.61
C LEU A 81 0.72 15.07 -7.61
N ALA A 82 0.93 15.68 -6.44
CA ALA A 82 1.02 17.13 -6.29
C ALA A 82 2.21 17.75 -7.06
N ASN A 83 3.29 17.00 -7.24
CA ASN A 83 4.47 17.46 -7.98
C ASN A 83 4.38 17.18 -9.49
N THR A 84 3.49 16.30 -9.93
CA THR A 84 3.41 15.83 -11.32
C THR A 84 2.24 16.47 -12.09
N TYR A 85 1.12 16.75 -11.41
CA TYR A 85 -0.11 17.20 -12.05
C TYR A 85 -0.56 18.58 -11.58
N GLN A 86 -1.27 19.30 -12.45
CA GLN A 86 -1.94 20.54 -12.09
C GLN A 86 -3.22 20.27 -11.29
N ILE A 87 -3.71 21.27 -10.57
CA ILE A 87 -4.88 21.14 -9.69
C ILE A 87 -6.15 20.73 -10.44
N GLU A 88 -6.30 21.16 -11.70
CA GLU A 88 -7.42 20.79 -12.57
C GLU A 88 -7.39 19.29 -12.94
N GLU A 89 -6.20 18.74 -13.16
CA GLU A 89 -5.99 17.32 -13.46
C GLU A 89 -6.25 16.45 -12.22
N LEU A 90 -5.76 16.90 -11.05
CA LEU A 90 -6.02 16.26 -9.74
C LEU A 90 -7.50 16.07 -9.44
N ARG A 91 -8.36 16.96 -9.95
CA ARG A 91 -9.82 16.91 -9.71
C ARG A 91 -10.58 15.97 -10.64
N SER A 92 -10.02 15.61 -11.79
CA SER A 92 -10.79 14.99 -12.89
C SER A 92 -10.26 13.63 -13.35
N ARG A 93 -9.01 13.29 -13.01
CA ARG A 93 -8.34 12.05 -13.43
C ARG A 93 -8.46 10.94 -12.38
N SER A 94 -8.50 9.66 -12.80
CA SER A 94 -8.66 8.54 -11.86
C SER A 94 -7.34 8.03 -11.24
N PHE A 95 -6.19 8.38 -11.83
CA PHE A 95 -4.83 7.99 -11.41
C PHE A 95 -4.57 6.49 -11.22
N GLU A 96 -5.44 5.61 -11.73
CA GLU A 96 -5.30 4.15 -11.57
C GLU A 96 -4.08 3.59 -12.33
N ASP A 97 -3.68 4.24 -13.42
CA ASP A 97 -2.55 3.81 -14.26
C ASP A 97 -1.22 4.49 -13.86
N GLU A 98 -1.22 5.30 -12.79
CA GLU A 98 -0.01 5.97 -12.34
C GLU A 98 0.84 5.08 -11.44
N HIS A 99 2.15 5.19 -11.65
CA HIS A 99 3.13 4.37 -10.96
C HIS A 99 4.16 5.23 -10.23
N LEU A 100 4.12 5.16 -8.90
CA LEU A 100 5.29 5.48 -8.08
C LEU A 100 6.51 4.62 -8.46
N PRO A 101 7.74 5.11 -8.18
CA PRO A 101 8.96 4.34 -8.38
C PRO A 101 8.93 2.99 -7.64
N VAL A 102 9.20 1.91 -8.36
CA VAL A 102 9.12 0.53 -7.85
C VAL A 102 10.15 0.27 -6.75
N GLU A 103 11.31 0.92 -6.82
CA GLU A 103 12.35 0.87 -5.81
C GLU A 103 11.88 1.32 -4.43
N TRP A 104 10.95 2.27 -4.35
CA TRP A 104 10.39 2.72 -3.07
C TRP A 104 9.61 1.58 -2.40
N PHE A 105 8.80 0.85 -3.17
CA PHE A 105 8.12 -0.34 -2.68
C PHE A 105 9.07 -1.45 -2.27
N GLN A 106 10.18 -1.64 -2.99
CA GLN A 106 11.20 -2.63 -2.61
C GLN A 106 11.85 -2.28 -1.27
N ASP A 107 12.14 -1.00 -1.04
CA ASP A 107 12.71 -0.51 0.21
C ASP A 107 11.73 -0.64 1.38
N TRP A 108 10.48 -0.21 1.21
CA TRP A 108 9.42 -0.41 2.20
C TRP A 108 9.20 -1.89 2.53
N LEU A 109 9.16 -2.74 1.50
CA LEU A 109 9.01 -4.18 1.66
C LEU A 109 10.17 -4.80 2.44
N SER A 110 11.40 -4.36 2.17
CA SER A 110 12.60 -4.82 2.89
C SER A 110 12.53 -4.46 4.37
N LYS A 111 12.18 -3.20 4.69
CA LYS A 111 11.99 -2.70 6.06
C LYS A 111 10.90 -3.47 6.79
N ALA A 112 9.72 -3.62 6.18
CA ALA A 112 8.59 -4.33 6.78
C ALA A 112 8.93 -5.81 7.08
N LYS A 113 9.59 -6.51 6.14
CA LYS A 113 10.07 -7.89 6.37
C LYS A 113 11.08 -7.96 7.52
N ALA A 114 11.97 -6.97 7.62
CA ALA A 114 12.95 -6.92 8.71
C ALA A 114 12.28 -6.78 10.08
N TYR A 115 11.26 -5.91 10.18
CA TYR A 115 10.48 -5.75 11.40
C TYR A 115 9.73 -7.01 11.80
N GLN A 116 9.05 -7.66 10.85
CA GLN A 116 8.31 -8.90 11.13
C GLN A 116 9.25 -10.02 11.61
N ARG A 117 10.42 -10.17 10.99
CA ARG A 117 11.45 -11.12 11.44
C ARG A 117 11.95 -10.79 12.85
N ALA A 118 12.23 -9.53 13.14
CA ALA A 118 12.71 -9.10 14.45
C ALA A 118 11.65 -9.33 15.53
N PHE A 119 10.39 -9.03 15.24
CA PHE A 119 9.27 -9.27 16.15
C PHE A 119 9.08 -10.76 16.45
N ARG A 120 9.05 -11.60 15.42
CA ARG A 120 8.94 -13.06 15.59
C ARG A 120 10.08 -13.66 16.41
N ARG A 121 11.32 -13.17 16.24
CA ARG A 121 12.47 -13.63 17.06
C ARG A 121 12.34 -13.27 18.54
N ARG A 122 11.80 -12.09 18.85
CA ARG A 122 11.61 -11.66 20.25
C ARG A 122 10.46 -12.39 20.94
N ASN A 123 9.41 -12.76 20.19
CA ASN A 123 8.21 -13.38 20.75
C ASN A 123 8.17 -14.92 20.61
N GLY A 124 8.97 -15.51 19.71
CA GLY A 124 9.05 -16.96 19.47
C GLY A 124 10.01 -17.73 20.38
N GLY A 125 10.52 -17.11 21.45
CA GLY A 125 11.49 -17.69 22.39
C GLY A 125 10.90 -18.23 23.70
N ARG A 126 9.59 -18.41 23.80
CA ARG A 126 8.93 -19.01 24.96
C ARG A 126 7.99 -20.13 24.52
N VAL A 127 8.49 -21.36 24.55
CA VAL A 127 7.74 -22.59 24.81
C VAL A 127 8.57 -23.43 25.79
#